data_AF-A0A1R3FTZ9-F1
#
_entry.id   AF-A0A1R3FTZ9-F1
#
_cell.length_a   1.000
_cell.length_b   1.000
_cell.length_c   1.000
_cell.angle_alpha   90.00
_cell.angle_beta   90.00
_cell.angle_gamma   90.00
#
_symmetry.space_group_name_H-M   'P 1'
#
loop_
_entity.id
_entity.type
_entity.pdbx_description
1 polymer ?
#
loop_
_entity_poly.entity_id
_entity_poly.type
_entity_poly.pdbx_seq_one_letter_code
_entity_poly.pdbx_strand_id
1 'polypeptide(L)'
;MTQNSSNPENFSGCPNLETLKLIDIRLEKNQTLFINAPNLKSLELSFGQPYMKYGRKVVIDGPGLMTFKYKGFPSIIVCSSDDLASIDDAYFHIYDWYISGLEEEDKNEDEDRGKNCIDIYSDEFRDRVLCFMDTLKKFCHAKSLTLSLESVEALATFPCFLDEIPSPFANLKHLKIEREPGQECMKVKIPAGVLNYFLNSSTVFELC
;
A
#
# COMPACT_ATOMS: atom_id res chain seq x y z
N MET A 1 -18.92 -17.00 28.15
CA MET A 1 -19.45 -15.69 28.55
C MET A 1 -18.24 -14.80 28.76
N THR A 2 -17.96 -13.74 28.02
CA THR A 2 -18.77 -12.85 27.17
C THR A 2 -17.94 -12.44 25.94
N GLN A 3 -18.51 -12.62 24.75
CA GLN A 3 -18.09 -11.94 23.53
C GLN A 3 -18.30 -10.44 23.73
N ASN A 4 -17.22 -9.72 23.99
CA ASN A 4 -17.16 -8.28 23.80
C ASN A 4 -16.19 -8.00 22.65
N SER A 5 -16.56 -8.40 21.44
CA SER A 5 -16.02 -7.77 20.23
C SER A 5 -17.12 -6.86 19.70
N SER A 6 -17.21 -5.66 20.27
CA SER A 6 -17.78 -4.53 19.55
C SER A 6 -16.94 -4.38 18.28
N ASN A 7 -17.37 -4.97 17.17
CA ASN A 7 -16.86 -4.66 15.83
C ASN A 7 -17.25 -3.20 15.56
N PRO A 8 -16.34 -2.22 15.62
CA PRO A 8 -16.73 -0.81 15.63
C PRO A 8 -17.19 -0.30 14.25
N GLU A 9 -17.00 -1.07 13.17
CA GLU A 9 -16.96 -0.53 11.81
C GLU A 9 -17.83 -1.25 10.79
N ASN A 10 -18.97 -1.79 11.23
CA ASN A 10 -19.95 -2.32 10.29
C ASN A 10 -20.76 -1.18 9.66
N PHE A 11 -20.23 -0.58 8.58
CA PHE A 11 -20.91 0.48 7.81
C PHE A 11 -22.11 -0.01 6.99
N SER A 12 -22.52 -1.28 7.11
CA SER A 12 -23.71 -1.82 6.45
C SER A 12 -25.00 -1.10 6.86
N GLY A 13 -25.02 -0.45 8.03
CA GLY A 13 -26.11 0.42 8.47
C GLY A 13 -26.20 1.77 7.74
N CYS A 14 -25.22 2.08 6.90
CA CYS A 14 -25.11 3.35 6.17
C CYS A 14 -25.24 3.12 4.65
N PRO A 15 -26.44 2.72 4.14
CA PRO A 15 -26.61 2.30 2.75
C PRO A 15 -26.33 3.41 1.73
N ASN A 16 -26.36 4.69 2.11
CA ASN A 16 -26.09 5.81 1.21
C ASN A 16 -24.62 6.29 1.28
N LEU A 17 -23.75 5.59 2.01
CA LEU A 17 -22.35 5.99 2.17
C LEU A 17 -21.57 5.72 0.87
N GLU A 18 -21.30 6.78 0.11
CA GLU A 18 -20.52 6.69 -1.13
C GLU A 18 -19.02 6.97 -0.93
N THR A 19 -18.65 7.67 0.14
CA THR A 19 -17.27 8.05 0.43
C THR A 19 -16.94 7.79 1.89
N LEU A 20 -15.83 7.10 2.15
CA LEU A 20 -15.32 6.82 3.49
C LEU A 20 -13.84 7.21 3.57
N LYS A 21 -13.49 7.97 4.60
CA LYS A 21 -12.11 8.31 4.92
C LYS A 21 -11.81 7.96 6.36
N LEU A 22 -10.83 7.11 6.57
CA LEU A 22 -10.33 6.72 7.88
C LEU A 22 -8.86 7.11 7.96
N ILE A 23 -8.54 8.04 8.86
CA ILE A 23 -7.21 8.66 8.97
C ILE A 23 -6.65 8.40 10.37
N ASP A 24 -5.32 8.24 10.47
CA ASP A 24 -4.61 7.85 11.69
C ASP A 24 -5.19 6.55 12.30
N ILE A 25 -5.43 5.55 11.45
CA ILE A 25 -5.94 4.25 11.87
C ILE A 25 -4.85 3.54 12.68
N ARG A 26 -5.22 3.08 13.89
CA ARG A 26 -4.35 2.34 14.80
C ARG A 26 -4.96 0.99 15.11
N LEU A 27 -4.47 -0.04 14.41
CA LEU A 27 -4.83 -1.43 14.67
C LEU A 27 -3.81 -2.10 15.58
N GLU A 28 -4.31 -2.89 16.53
CA GLU A 28 -3.47 -3.78 17.33
C GLU A 28 -3.05 -5.03 16.51
N LYS A 29 -2.13 -5.82 17.09
CA LYS A 29 -1.66 -7.07 16.47
C LYS A 29 -2.86 -8.00 16.21
N ASN A 30 -2.91 -8.59 15.02
CA ASN A 30 -3.95 -9.54 14.61
C ASN A 30 -5.38 -8.97 14.54
N GLN A 31 -5.55 -7.64 14.62
CA GLN A 31 -6.86 -7.03 14.38
C GLN A 31 -7.18 -6.97 12.90
N THR A 32 -8.46 -7.22 12.58
CA THR A 32 -9.01 -7.09 11.23
C THR A 32 -9.97 -5.92 11.19
N LEU A 33 -9.71 -4.99 10.29
CA LEU A 33 -10.61 -3.91 9.92
C LEU A 33 -11.59 -4.42 8.86
N PHE A 34 -12.88 -4.41 9.16
CA PHE A 34 -13.91 -4.79 8.19
C PHE A 34 -14.60 -3.54 7.68
N ILE A 35 -14.60 -3.35 6.36
CA ILE A 35 -15.28 -2.25 5.69
C ILE A 35 -16.37 -2.87 4.82
N ASN A 36 -17.59 -2.89 5.34
CA ASN A 36 -18.77 -3.33 4.61
C ASN A 36 -19.61 -2.12 4.24
N ALA A 37 -19.54 -1.70 2.97
CA ALA A 37 -20.27 -0.55 2.47
C ALA A 37 -20.64 -0.79 0.99
N PRO A 38 -21.83 -1.33 0.70
CA PRO A 38 -22.19 -1.84 -0.63
C PRO A 38 -22.23 -0.77 -1.72
N ASN A 39 -22.53 0.48 -1.36
CA ASN A 39 -22.61 1.62 -2.28
C ASN A 39 -21.36 2.52 -2.23
N LEU A 40 -20.28 2.07 -1.60
CA LEU A 40 -19.04 2.82 -1.48
C LEU A 40 -18.35 2.96 -2.84
N LYS A 41 -18.07 4.20 -3.24
CA LYS A 41 -17.36 4.56 -4.47
C LYS A 41 -15.94 5.06 -4.20
N SER A 42 -15.69 5.60 -3.01
CA SER A 42 -14.39 6.14 -2.63
C SER A 42 -13.98 5.72 -1.23
N LEU A 43 -12.76 5.19 -1.12
CA LEU A 43 -12.16 4.77 0.15
C LEU A 43 -10.76 5.34 0.32
N GLU A 44 -10.53 6.01 1.43
CA GLU A 44 -9.22 6.48 1.86
C GLU A 44 -8.87 5.89 3.22
N LEU A 45 -7.76 5.15 3.26
CA LEU A 45 -7.20 4.57 4.47
C LEU A 45 -5.82 5.18 4.70
N SER A 46 -5.66 5.83 5.85
CA SER A 46 -4.36 6.29 6.33
C SER A 46 -4.12 5.70 7.70
N PHE A 47 -3.20 4.76 7.79
CA PHE A 47 -2.71 4.24 9.06
C PHE A 47 -1.79 5.26 9.68
N GLY A 48 -1.75 5.35 11.00
CA GLY A 48 -0.70 6.09 11.72
C GLY A 48 0.53 5.20 11.93
N GLN A 49 1.68 5.81 12.24
CA GLN A 49 2.90 5.07 12.61
C GLN A 49 2.66 4.21 13.85
N PRO A 50 2.66 2.88 13.74
CA PRO A 50 2.66 2.02 14.89
C PRO A 50 4.09 1.66 15.28
N TYR A 51 4.31 1.59 16.57
CA TYR A 51 5.40 0.80 17.13
C TYR A 51 5.11 -0.69 16.82
N MET A 52 5.64 -1.19 15.70
CA MET A 52 5.99 -2.59 15.44
C MET A 52 4.95 -3.65 15.85
N LYS A 53 3.84 -3.86 15.12
CA LYS A 53 3.01 -5.09 15.30
C LYS A 53 2.31 -5.58 14.02
N TYR A 54 2.68 -6.81 13.63
CA TYR A 54 2.18 -7.66 12.54
C TYR A 54 0.68 -7.97 12.55
N GLY A 55 0.23 -8.55 11.43
CA GLY A 55 -1.05 -9.28 11.36
C GLY A 55 -2.26 -8.39 11.17
N ARG A 56 -2.05 -7.16 10.68
CA ARG A 56 -3.14 -6.25 10.38
C ARG A 56 -3.75 -6.63 9.06
N LYS A 57 -5.06 -6.83 9.09
CA LYS A 57 -5.83 -7.20 7.93
C LYS A 57 -6.89 -6.15 7.69
N VAL A 58 -7.04 -5.73 6.45
CA VAL A 58 -8.17 -4.92 6.02
C VAL A 58 -9.00 -5.77 5.09
N VAL A 59 -10.28 -5.95 5.40
CA VAL A 59 -11.25 -6.64 4.57
C VAL A 59 -12.20 -5.61 3.98
N ILE A 60 -12.23 -5.51 2.65
CA ILE A 60 -13.04 -4.54 1.92
C ILE A 60 -14.16 -5.28 1.19
N ASP A 61 -15.40 -4.95 1.51
CA ASP A 61 -16.62 -5.34 0.81
C ASP A 61 -17.29 -4.08 0.24
N GLY A 62 -16.99 -3.80 -1.03
CA GLY A 62 -17.37 -2.59 -1.75
C GLY A 62 -17.28 -2.82 -3.25
N PRO A 63 -18.23 -3.54 -3.87
CA PRO A 63 -18.15 -3.94 -5.29
C PRO A 63 -18.18 -2.75 -6.26
N GLY A 64 -18.74 -1.62 -5.84
CA GLY A 64 -18.80 -0.36 -6.59
C GLY A 64 -17.62 0.59 -6.37
N LEU A 65 -16.54 0.14 -5.70
CA LEU A 65 -15.42 1.01 -5.37
C LEU A 65 -14.70 1.46 -6.64
N MET A 66 -14.61 2.78 -6.84
CA MET A 66 -14.00 3.40 -8.03
C MET A 66 -12.64 4.02 -7.72
N THR A 67 -12.47 4.52 -6.50
CA THR A 67 -11.25 5.19 -6.06
C THR A 67 -10.77 4.63 -4.74
N PHE A 68 -9.48 4.34 -4.66
CA PHE A 68 -8.85 3.79 -3.46
C PHE A 68 -7.56 4.54 -3.14
N LYS A 69 -7.41 4.97 -1.90
CA LYS A 69 -6.19 5.58 -1.39
C LYS A 69 -5.72 4.87 -0.15
N TYR A 70 -4.45 4.49 -0.15
CA TYR A 70 -3.78 3.82 0.94
C TYR A 70 -2.53 4.58 1.36
N LYS A 71 -2.42 4.89 2.65
CA LYS A 71 -1.23 5.47 3.27
C LYS A 71 -0.85 4.67 4.51
N GLY A 72 0.40 4.24 4.59
CA GLY A 72 0.94 3.59 5.77
C GLY A 72 1.55 2.22 5.52
N PHE A 73 1.72 1.48 6.60
CA PHE A 73 2.47 0.23 6.64
C PHE A 73 1.87 -0.84 5.74
N PRO A 74 2.65 -1.78 5.21
CA PRO A 74 2.09 -2.93 4.49
C PRO A 74 1.10 -3.68 5.40
N SER A 75 -0.19 -3.60 5.07
CA SER A 75 -1.25 -4.39 5.70
C SER A 75 -1.79 -5.38 4.68
N ILE A 76 -2.29 -6.52 5.13
CA ILE A 76 -2.89 -7.50 4.23
C ILE A 76 -4.27 -6.97 3.82
N ILE A 77 -4.38 -6.48 2.58
CA ILE A 77 -5.65 -6.04 2.01
C ILE A 77 -6.33 -7.23 1.33
N VAL A 78 -7.49 -7.60 1.85
CA VAL A 78 -8.35 -8.65 1.31
C VAL A 78 -9.62 -8.03 0.79
N CYS A 79 -9.83 -8.12 -0.51
CA CYS A 79 -11.05 -7.72 -1.16
C CYS A 79 -11.99 -8.92 -1.19
N SER A 80 -13.28 -8.68 -0.97
CA SER A 80 -14.30 -9.75 -1.01
C SER A 80 -14.56 -10.25 -2.43
N SER A 81 -14.23 -9.45 -3.45
CA SER A 81 -14.16 -9.85 -4.85
C SER A 81 -12.73 -10.27 -5.21
N ASP A 82 -12.60 -11.28 -6.07
CA ASP A 82 -11.30 -11.75 -6.59
C ASP A 82 -10.58 -10.63 -7.37
N ASP A 83 -11.34 -9.74 -8.02
CA ASP A 83 -10.85 -8.52 -8.66
C ASP A 83 -11.70 -7.29 -8.29
N LEU A 84 -11.06 -6.12 -8.17
CA LEU A 84 -11.73 -4.84 -7.96
C LEU A 84 -12.01 -4.18 -9.32
N ALA A 85 -12.82 -4.85 -10.15
CA ALA A 85 -13.08 -4.46 -11.54
C ALA A 85 -13.62 -3.02 -11.73
N SER A 86 -14.27 -2.48 -10.71
CA SER A 86 -14.83 -1.12 -10.72
C SER A 86 -13.81 -0.01 -10.47
N ILE A 87 -12.58 -0.35 -10.04
CA ILE A 87 -11.60 0.66 -9.68
C ILE A 87 -10.99 1.29 -10.93
N ASP A 88 -11.03 2.61 -10.94
CA ASP A 88 -10.40 3.44 -11.96
C ASP A 88 -9.10 4.08 -11.45
N ASP A 89 -9.05 4.50 -10.18
CA ASP A 89 -7.91 5.23 -9.60
C ASP A 89 -7.47 4.58 -8.28
N ALA A 90 -6.21 4.15 -8.23
CA ALA A 90 -5.58 3.59 -7.05
C ALA A 90 -4.33 4.38 -6.66
N TYR A 91 -4.24 4.71 -5.38
CA TYR A 91 -3.11 5.40 -4.78
C TYR A 91 -2.52 4.58 -3.65
N PHE A 92 -1.22 4.33 -3.68
CA PHE A 92 -0.49 3.67 -2.61
C PHE A 92 0.74 4.47 -2.21
N HIS A 93 0.79 4.83 -0.93
CA HIS A 93 1.96 5.38 -0.28
C HIS A 93 2.28 4.52 0.93
N ILE A 94 3.22 3.60 0.73
CA ILE A 94 3.76 2.81 1.81
C ILE A 94 4.98 3.52 2.37
N TYR A 95 4.83 4.03 3.59
CA TYR A 95 5.91 4.64 4.34
C TYR A 95 6.36 3.71 5.48
N ASP A 96 7.56 3.95 5.99
CA ASP A 96 8.31 3.07 6.91
C ASP A 96 8.89 1.81 6.27
N TRP A 97 9.57 2.01 5.15
CA TRP A 97 10.56 1.05 4.70
C TRP A 97 11.92 1.29 5.34
N TYR A 98 12.11 2.27 6.25
CA TYR A 98 13.40 2.79 6.74
C TYR A 98 14.50 1.72 6.67
N ILE A 99 15.15 1.71 5.51
CA ILE A 99 16.06 0.68 5.07
C ILE A 99 17.35 0.96 5.83
N SER A 100 17.61 0.28 6.94
CA SER A 100 18.98 0.26 7.48
C SER A 100 19.83 -0.53 6.51
N GLY A 101 20.42 0.17 5.54
CA GLY A 101 21.27 -0.47 4.54
C GLY A 101 21.67 0.43 3.38
N LEU A 102 21.04 1.60 3.20
CA LEU A 102 21.41 2.56 2.15
C LEU A 102 22.22 3.76 2.68
N GLU A 103 22.34 3.93 3.99
CA GLU A 103 23.25 4.91 4.59
C GLU A 103 24.59 4.23 4.87
N GLU A 104 25.53 4.36 3.93
CA GLU A 104 26.95 4.16 4.21
C GLU A 104 27.38 5.17 5.29
N GLU A 105 27.86 4.62 6.41
CA GLU A 105 28.84 5.20 7.32
C GLU A 105 28.68 6.68 7.70
N ASP A 106 27.88 6.94 8.74
CA ASP A 106 28.32 7.90 9.77
C ASP A 106 28.03 7.32 11.16
N LYS A 107 29.06 6.67 11.72
CA LYS A 107 29.07 6.15 13.08
C LYS A 107 29.21 7.32 14.04
N ASN A 108 28.08 7.86 14.49
CA ASN A 108 28.01 8.57 15.76
C ASN A 108 27.21 7.72 16.75
N GLU A 109 27.96 7.17 17.69
CA GLU A 109 27.51 6.33 18.80
C GLU A 109 26.71 7.18 19.81
N ASP A 110 25.42 7.36 19.55
CA ASP A 110 24.44 7.70 20.59
C ASP A 110 23.47 6.51 20.74
N GLU A 111 23.81 5.62 21.66
CA GLU A 111 23.21 4.29 21.90
C GLU A 111 21.75 4.27 22.41
N ASP A 112 21.02 5.38 22.42
CA ASP A 112 19.69 5.44 23.10
C ASP A 112 18.54 6.05 22.27
N ARG A 113 18.65 6.04 20.93
CA ARG A 113 17.47 6.06 20.05
C ARG A 113 17.39 4.73 19.36
N GLY A 114 16.63 3.79 19.93
CA GLY A 114 16.35 2.48 19.36
C GLY A 114 16.01 2.59 17.87
N LYS A 115 17.02 2.33 17.02
CA LYS A 115 16.93 2.20 15.57
C LYS A 115 16.07 0.96 15.30
N ASN A 116 14.77 1.17 15.29
CA ASN A 116 13.76 0.20 14.83
C ASN A 116 13.82 0.10 13.30
N CYS A 117 14.99 -0.22 12.76
CA CYS A 117 15.17 -0.42 11.34
C CYS A 117 14.77 -1.86 11.01
N ILE A 118 13.97 -2.02 9.97
CA ILE A 118 13.67 -3.33 9.42
C ILE A 118 14.86 -3.72 8.56
N ASP A 119 15.46 -4.87 8.85
CA ASP A 119 16.47 -5.45 7.97
C ASP A 119 15.80 -5.78 6.62
N ILE A 120 16.25 -5.14 5.54
CA ILE A 120 15.73 -5.35 4.19
C ILE A 120 15.91 -6.79 3.68
N TYR A 121 16.80 -7.54 4.31
CA TYR A 121 17.03 -8.95 4.03
C TYR A 121 16.25 -9.88 4.97
N SER A 122 15.47 -9.33 5.90
CA SER A 122 14.56 -10.14 6.71
C SER A 122 13.47 -10.75 5.83
N ASP A 123 13.15 -12.02 6.10
CA ASP A 123 11.98 -12.70 5.52
C ASP A 123 10.70 -11.88 5.74
N GLU A 124 10.67 -11.11 6.83
CA GLU A 124 9.60 -10.22 7.19
C GLU A 124 9.38 -9.07 6.19
N PHE A 125 10.46 -8.35 5.85
CA PHE A 125 10.40 -7.27 4.86
C PHE A 125 9.97 -7.85 3.51
N ARG A 126 10.52 -9.00 3.14
CA ARG A 126 10.15 -9.72 1.93
C ARG A 126 8.65 -10.07 1.89
N ASP A 127 8.11 -10.63 2.96
CA ASP A 127 6.69 -10.99 3.06
C ASP A 127 5.77 -9.75 2.98
N ARG A 128 6.22 -8.61 3.51
CA ARG A 128 5.51 -7.33 3.39
C ARG A 128 5.45 -6.84 1.95
N VAL A 129 6.57 -6.88 1.22
CA VAL A 129 6.59 -6.50 -0.20
C VAL A 129 5.74 -7.46 -1.03
N LEU A 130 5.76 -8.75 -0.72
CA LEU A 130 4.90 -9.74 -1.37
C LEU A 130 3.41 -9.44 -1.13
N CYS A 131 3.01 -9.16 0.11
CA CYS A 131 1.63 -8.79 0.43
C CYS A 131 1.20 -7.50 -0.30
N PHE A 132 2.10 -6.53 -0.42
CA PHE A 132 1.85 -5.32 -1.18
C PHE A 132 1.65 -5.64 -2.67
N MET A 133 2.51 -6.48 -3.24
CA MET A 133 2.40 -6.91 -4.63
C MET A 133 1.09 -7.64 -4.90
N ASP A 134 0.72 -8.60 -4.05
CA ASP A 134 -0.55 -9.32 -4.14
C ASP A 134 -1.75 -8.39 -4.01
N THR A 135 -1.62 -7.34 -3.20
CA THR A 135 -2.62 -6.28 -3.11
C THR A 135 -2.73 -5.55 -4.44
N LEU A 136 -1.62 -5.04 -5.00
CA LEU A 136 -1.63 -4.31 -6.27
C LEU A 136 -2.28 -5.12 -7.40
N LYS A 137 -2.02 -6.44 -7.47
CA LYS A 137 -2.62 -7.33 -8.48
C LYS A 137 -4.16 -7.37 -8.42
N LYS A 138 -4.79 -7.11 -7.28
CA LYS A 138 -6.26 -7.01 -7.17
C LYS A 138 -6.83 -5.75 -7.83
N PHE A 139 -5.97 -4.76 -8.08
CA PHE A 139 -6.27 -3.50 -8.74
C PHE A 139 -5.83 -3.53 -10.22
N CYS A 140 -5.70 -4.72 -10.82
CA CYS A 140 -5.28 -4.95 -12.21
C CYS A 140 -6.11 -4.20 -13.26
N HIS A 141 -7.38 -3.88 -12.93
CA HIS A 141 -8.29 -3.15 -13.82
C HIS A 141 -8.16 -1.62 -13.75
N ALA A 142 -7.37 -1.09 -12.82
CA ALA A 142 -7.21 0.35 -12.63
C ALA A 142 -6.68 1.05 -13.90
N LYS A 143 -7.23 2.23 -14.20
CA LYS A 143 -6.78 3.09 -15.30
C LYS A 143 -5.66 4.04 -14.86
N SER A 144 -5.63 4.37 -13.58
CA SER A 144 -4.63 5.23 -12.98
C SER A 144 -4.05 4.57 -11.73
N LEU A 145 -2.72 4.55 -11.64
CA LEU A 145 -2.00 4.07 -10.47
C LEU A 145 -1.01 5.16 -10.04
N THR A 146 -1.11 5.58 -8.78
CA THR A 146 -0.14 6.46 -8.15
C THR A 146 0.61 5.69 -7.07
N LEU A 147 1.93 5.69 -7.13
CA LEU A 147 2.82 5.08 -6.15
C LEU A 147 3.71 6.15 -5.51
N SER A 148 4.02 6.02 -4.23
CA SER A 148 5.14 6.78 -3.65
C SER A 148 6.49 6.23 -4.12
N LEU A 149 7.53 7.05 -4.10
CA LEU A 149 8.89 6.61 -4.44
C LEU A 149 9.36 5.44 -3.56
N GLU A 150 9.05 5.48 -2.26
CA GLU A 150 9.38 4.44 -1.30
C GLU A 150 8.68 3.12 -1.65
N SER A 151 7.45 3.20 -2.16
CA SER A 151 6.70 2.02 -2.64
C SER A 151 7.38 1.40 -3.86
N VAL A 152 7.94 2.22 -4.74
CA VAL A 152 8.69 1.78 -5.93
C VAL A 152 10.03 1.14 -5.53
N GLU A 153 10.76 1.72 -4.59
CA GLU A 153 12.03 1.18 -4.08
C GLU A 153 11.85 -0.17 -3.38
N ALA A 154 10.78 -0.33 -2.61
CA ALA A 154 10.46 -1.61 -1.97
C ALA A 154 10.20 -2.73 -2.99
N LEU A 155 9.44 -2.44 -4.05
CA LEU A 155 9.23 -3.40 -5.16
C LEU A 155 10.55 -3.74 -5.87
N ALA A 156 11.43 -2.76 -6.05
CA ALA A 156 12.72 -2.97 -6.69
C ALA A 156 13.69 -3.84 -5.88
N THR A 157 13.49 -3.94 -4.56
CA THR A 157 14.29 -4.81 -3.70
C THR A 157 14.06 -6.30 -4.02
N PHE A 158 12.90 -6.65 -4.56
CA PHE A 158 12.55 -8.02 -4.95
C PHE A 158 12.03 -8.10 -6.39
N PRO A 159 12.92 -8.00 -7.39
CA PRO A 159 12.53 -8.04 -8.80
C PRO A 159 11.74 -9.29 -9.19
N CYS A 160 11.98 -10.42 -8.50
CA CYS A 160 11.29 -11.68 -8.76
C CYS A 160 9.77 -11.63 -8.54
N PHE A 161 9.25 -10.63 -7.83
CA PHE A 161 7.81 -10.41 -7.70
C PHE A 161 7.18 -9.79 -8.95
N LEU A 162 8.00 -9.28 -9.87
CA LEU A 162 7.62 -8.57 -11.08
C LEU A 162 7.82 -9.41 -12.35
N ASP A 163 8.17 -10.70 -12.22
CA ASP A 163 8.47 -11.59 -13.34
C ASP A 163 7.23 -12.07 -14.11
N GLU A 164 6.03 -11.60 -13.74
CA GLU A 164 4.78 -12.00 -14.37
C GLU A 164 4.59 -11.31 -15.72
N ILE A 165 4.56 -12.12 -16.78
CA ILE A 165 4.34 -11.68 -18.17
C ILE A 165 3.14 -12.45 -18.75
N PRO A 166 2.10 -11.76 -19.27
CA PRO A 166 1.98 -10.30 -19.38
C PRO A 166 1.68 -9.63 -18.02
N SER A 167 2.00 -8.34 -17.94
CA SER A 167 1.66 -7.54 -16.75
C SER A 167 0.15 -7.59 -16.49
N PRO A 168 -0.29 -7.78 -15.24
CA PRO A 168 -1.71 -7.81 -14.90
C PRO A 168 -2.40 -6.46 -15.10
N PHE A 169 -1.65 -5.36 -15.25
CA PHE A 169 -2.17 -4.00 -15.35
C PHE A 169 -2.58 -3.59 -16.77
N ALA A 170 -3.26 -4.48 -17.51
CA ALA A 170 -3.56 -4.29 -18.93
C ALA A 170 -4.37 -3.02 -19.26
N ASN A 171 -5.14 -2.49 -18.29
CA ASN A 171 -5.98 -1.30 -18.46
C ASN A 171 -5.32 0.00 -17.99
N LEU A 172 -4.12 -0.07 -17.42
CA LEU A 172 -3.43 1.09 -16.87
C LEU A 172 -3.10 2.07 -17.99
N LYS A 173 -3.49 3.33 -17.84
CA LYS A 173 -3.24 4.43 -18.79
C LYS A 173 -2.32 5.49 -18.21
N HIS A 174 -2.40 5.69 -16.90
CA HIS A 174 -1.68 6.71 -16.17
C HIS A 174 -0.90 6.07 -15.03
N LEU A 175 0.42 6.20 -15.06
CA LEU A 175 1.28 5.87 -13.93
C LEU A 175 1.86 7.17 -13.38
N LYS A 176 1.66 7.41 -12.09
CA LYS A 176 2.23 8.55 -11.38
C LYS A 176 3.15 8.07 -10.27
N ILE A 177 4.32 8.65 -10.15
CA ILE A 177 5.21 8.45 -9.00
C ILE A 177 5.31 9.78 -8.25
N GLU A 178 4.92 9.77 -6.97
CA GLU A 178 4.98 10.93 -6.09
C GLU A 178 6.11 10.79 -5.06
N ARG A 179 6.74 11.91 -4.72
CA ARG A 179 7.62 11.99 -3.55
C ARG A 179 6.91 12.55 -2.33
N GLU A 180 7.37 12.14 -1.16
CA GLU A 180 6.91 12.77 0.07
C GLU A 180 7.41 14.23 0.17
N PRO A 181 6.55 15.18 0.57
CA PRO A 181 6.95 16.57 0.79
C PRO A 181 8.08 16.66 1.83
N GLY A 182 9.22 17.25 1.46
CA GLY A 182 10.39 17.40 2.32
C GLY A 182 11.64 16.63 1.89
N GLN A 183 11.54 15.74 0.88
CA GLN A 183 12.67 15.00 0.31
C GLN A 183 13.31 15.69 -0.93
N GLU A 184 13.34 17.02 -0.97
CA GLU A 184 13.70 17.79 -2.18
C GLU A 184 15.16 17.62 -2.66
N CYS A 185 16.06 17.04 -1.85
CA CYS A 185 17.50 17.16 -2.07
C CYS A 185 18.22 15.91 -2.62
N MET A 186 17.53 14.78 -2.83
CA MET A 186 18.15 13.53 -3.28
C MET A 186 17.95 13.31 -4.79
N LYS A 187 19.03 12.90 -5.50
CA LYS A 187 18.92 12.38 -6.88
C LYS A 187 18.11 11.08 -6.83
N VAL A 188 16.90 11.12 -7.37
CA VAL A 188 16.04 9.94 -7.41
C VAL A 188 16.44 9.02 -8.56
N LYS A 189 16.78 7.79 -8.21
CA LYS A 189 17.00 6.70 -9.15
C LYS A 189 15.74 5.85 -9.17
N ILE A 190 14.99 5.88 -10.27
CA ILE A 190 13.82 5.03 -10.42
C ILE A 190 14.26 3.69 -11.03
N PRO A 191 14.01 2.55 -10.36
CA PRO A 191 14.41 1.24 -10.86
C PRO A 191 13.67 0.87 -12.15
N ALA A 192 14.43 0.66 -13.24
CA ALA A 192 13.87 0.40 -14.57
C ALA A 192 13.00 -0.87 -14.64
N GLY A 193 13.31 -1.90 -13.84
CA GLY A 193 12.52 -3.13 -13.78
C GLY A 193 11.08 -2.89 -13.29
N VAL A 194 10.92 -2.09 -12.24
CA VAL A 194 9.59 -1.71 -11.71
C VAL A 194 8.84 -0.85 -12.71
N LEU A 195 9.52 0.10 -13.36
CA LEU A 195 8.92 0.92 -14.40
C LEU A 195 8.43 0.07 -15.57
N ASN A 196 9.25 -0.83 -16.11
CA ASN A 196 8.86 -1.68 -17.23
C ASN A 196 7.64 -2.53 -16.90
N TYR A 197 7.54 -3.03 -15.67
CA TYR A 197 6.41 -3.84 -15.22
C TYR A 197 5.06 -3.11 -15.35
N PHE A 198 5.00 -1.82 -15.00
CA PHE A 198 3.77 -1.01 -15.11
C PHE A 198 3.63 -0.30 -16.47
N LEU A 199 4.74 0.15 -17.07
CA LEU A 199 4.75 0.92 -18.32
C LEU A 199 4.46 0.08 -19.55
N ASN A 200 4.64 -1.25 -19.50
CA ASN A 200 4.26 -2.12 -20.62
C ASN A 200 2.77 -1.99 -21.00
N SER A 201 1.94 -1.49 -20.09
CA SER A 201 0.52 -1.24 -20.33
C SER A 201 0.15 0.26 -20.31
N SER A 202 0.93 1.11 -19.63
CA SER A 202 0.66 2.54 -19.50
C SER A 202 0.97 3.35 -20.76
N THR A 203 0.14 4.36 -21.05
CA THR A 203 0.38 5.32 -22.14
C THR A 203 0.92 6.67 -21.67
N VAL A 204 0.84 6.96 -20.36
CA VAL A 204 1.28 8.23 -19.75
C VAL A 204 2.06 7.95 -18.46
N PHE A 205 3.19 8.63 -18.29
CA PHE A 205 4.03 8.55 -17.10
C PHE A 205 4.29 9.96 -16.54
N GLU A 206 3.98 10.16 -15.26
CA GLU A 206 4.22 11.40 -14.53
C GLU A 206 5.12 11.15 -13.33
N LEU A 207 6.15 12.00 -13.16
CA LEU A 207 7.00 12.04 -11.97
C LEU A 207 6.79 13.38 -11.29
N CYS A 208 6.34 13.38 -10.04
CA CYS A 208 5.98 14.56 -9.27
C CYS A 208 6.83 14.70 -8.00
#